data_AF-A0A935TIK0-F1
#
_entry.id   AF-A0A935TIK0-F1
#
_cell.length_a   1.000
_cell.length_b   1.000
_cell.length_c   1.000
_cell.angle_alpha   90.00
_cell.angle_beta   90.00
_cell.angle_gamma   90.00
#
_symmetry.space_group_name_H-M   'P 1'
#
loop_
_entity.id
_entity.type
_entity.pdbx_description
1 polymer ?
#
loop_
_entity_poly.entity_id
_entity_poly.type
_entity_poly.pdbx_seq_one_letter_code
_entity_poly.pdbx_strand_id
1 'polypeptide(L)'
;MNSYQIKTFLLFTFMLTISLFSLFESDNPHKVMKKYYHNCEYEKAIEQANIILKEQNQSKKDIQDILIVKGVSEFSLNKFLDARITFMELLNLDYSIELDSMEISPKIVNFFENIKSSKFVNYY
;
A
#
# COMPACT_ATOMS: atom_id res chain seq x y z
N MET A 1 -53.44 15.78 -2.30
CA MET A 1 -52.42 14.82 -2.78
C MET A 1 -52.88 13.43 -2.41
N ASN A 2 -53.12 12.54 -3.39
CA ASN A 2 -53.76 11.25 -3.12
C ASN A 2 -52.73 10.24 -2.57
N SER A 3 -53.18 9.25 -1.80
CA SER A 3 -52.31 8.24 -1.14
C SER A 3 -51.28 7.60 -2.08
N TYR A 4 -51.65 7.39 -3.35
CA TYR A 4 -50.76 6.88 -4.38
C TYR A 4 -49.57 7.81 -4.68
N GLN A 5 -49.80 9.13 -4.80
CA GLN A 5 -48.74 10.10 -5.08
C GLN A 5 -47.74 10.20 -3.92
N ILE A 6 -48.21 10.06 -2.67
CA ILE A 6 -47.36 10.06 -1.48
C ILE A 6 -46.45 8.82 -1.48
N LYS A 7 -46.99 7.64 -1.83
CA LYS A 7 -46.21 6.40 -1.94
C LYS A 7 -45.16 6.47 -3.04
N THR A 8 -45.51 7.00 -4.21
CA THR A 8 -44.56 7.18 -5.32
C THR A 8 -43.46 8.18 -4.96
N PHE A 9 -43.80 9.27 -4.28
CA PHE A 9 -42.82 10.25 -3.81
C PHE A 9 -41.85 9.65 -2.79
N LEU A 10 -42.36 8.88 -1.81
CA LEU A 10 -41.53 8.17 -0.83
C LEU A 10 -40.59 7.14 -1.46
N LEU A 11 -41.05 6.44 -2.50
CA LEU A 11 -40.22 5.44 -3.18
C LEU A 11 -39.12 6.10 -4.03
N PHE A 12 -39.43 7.24 -4.64
CA PHE A 12 -38.47 8.04 -5.38
C PHE A 12 -37.40 8.64 -4.46
N THR A 13 -37.79 9.21 -3.32
CA THR A 13 -36.82 9.76 -2.35
C THR A 13 -35.96 8.66 -1.73
N PHE A 14 -36.52 7.48 -1.45
CA PHE A 14 -35.77 6.32 -0.99
C PHE A 14 -34.71 5.86 -2.01
N MET A 15 -35.06 5.76 -3.29
CA MET A 15 -34.08 5.42 -4.33
C MET A 15 -32.98 6.48 -4.48
N LEU A 16 -33.32 7.76 -4.37
CA LEU A 16 -32.35 8.85 -4.42
C LEU A 16 -31.36 8.80 -3.24
N THR A 17 -31.81 8.41 -2.05
CA THR A 17 -30.93 8.26 -0.88
C THR A 17 -29.95 7.10 -1.04
N ILE A 18 -30.34 5.99 -1.66
CA ILE A 18 -29.44 4.84 -1.87
C ILE A 18 -28.28 5.20 -2.80
N SER A 19 -28.54 5.95 -3.88
CA SER A 19 -27.50 6.39 -4.82
C SER A 19 -26.48 7.36 -4.21
N LEU A 20 -26.84 8.11 -3.16
CA LEU A 20 -25.93 9.01 -2.48
C LEU A 20 -24.98 8.27 -1.53
N PHE A 21 -25.38 7.12 -0.99
CA PHE A 21 -24.55 6.33 -0.08
C PHE A 21 -23.38 5.62 -0.78
N SER A 22 -23.51 5.27 -2.07
CA SER A 22 -22.41 4.62 -2.83
C SER A 22 -21.20 5.54 -3.11
N LEU A 23 -21.32 6.84 -2.86
CA LEU A 23 -20.21 7.79 -3.06
C LEU A 23 -19.25 7.88 -1.86
N PHE A 24 -19.60 7.28 -0.72
CA PHE A 24 -18.81 7.32 0.51
C PHE A 24 -18.01 6.04 0.76
N GLU A 25 -17.82 5.19 -0.25
CA GLU A 25 -16.93 4.04 -0.12
C GLU A 25 -15.49 4.56 0.02
N SER A 26 -14.97 4.59 1.25
CA SER A 26 -13.57 4.92 1.50
C SER A 26 -12.73 3.81 0.88
N ASP A 27 -12.05 4.11 -0.22
CA ASP A 27 -11.15 3.17 -0.86
C ASP A 27 -10.16 2.62 0.18
N ASN A 28 -10.01 1.29 0.23
CA ASN A 28 -9.07 0.64 1.14
C ASN A 28 -7.67 1.25 0.94
N PRO A 29 -7.04 1.83 1.99
CA PRO A 29 -5.72 2.46 1.91
C PRO A 29 -4.65 1.62 1.20
N HIS A 30 -4.67 0.30 1.40
CA HIS A 30 -3.74 -0.64 0.75
C HIS A 30 -3.96 -0.70 -0.76
N LYS A 31 -5.23 -0.71 -1.20
CA LYS A 31 -5.59 -0.73 -2.61
C LYS A 31 -5.17 0.58 -3.29
N VAL A 32 -5.32 1.71 -2.60
CA VAL A 32 -4.87 3.03 -3.07
C VAL A 32 -3.35 3.06 -3.23
N MET A 33 -2.60 2.59 -2.23
CA MET A 33 -1.14 2.49 -2.29
C MET A 33 -0.67 1.63 -3.47
N LYS A 34 -1.23 0.42 -3.64
CA LYS A 34 -0.88 -0.47 -4.75
C LYS A 34 -1.24 0.15 -6.10
N LYS A 35 -2.37 0.86 -6.21
CA LYS A 35 -2.75 1.59 -7.41
C LYS A 35 -1.72 2.67 -7.78
N TYR A 36 -1.28 3.48 -6.83
CA TYR A 36 -0.23 4.47 -7.09
C TYR A 36 1.09 3.82 -7.54
N TYR A 37 1.48 2.73 -6.88
CA TYR A 37 2.67 1.96 -7.25
C TYR A 37 2.59 1.44 -8.70
N HIS A 38 1.49 0.79 -9.09
CA HIS A 38 1.32 0.26 -10.43
C HIS A 38 1.22 1.34 -11.51
N ASN A 39 0.80 2.55 -11.15
CA ASN A 39 0.78 3.71 -12.04
C ASN A 39 2.12 4.47 -12.08
N CYS A 40 3.18 3.94 -11.44
CA CYS A 40 4.48 4.60 -11.28
C CYS A 40 4.41 5.97 -10.55
N GLU A 41 3.35 6.21 -9.78
CA GLU A 41 3.18 7.40 -8.93
C GLU A 41 3.87 7.17 -7.57
N TYR A 42 5.19 6.96 -7.61
CA TYR A 42 5.97 6.47 -6.48
C TYR A 42 5.93 7.37 -5.25
N GLU A 43 5.95 8.69 -5.41
CA GLU A 43 5.84 9.63 -4.29
C GLU A 43 4.53 9.43 -3.51
N LYS A 44 3.41 9.25 -4.23
CA LYS A 44 2.10 9.02 -3.62
C LYS A 44 1.99 7.64 -2.99
N ALA A 45 2.62 6.63 -3.60
CA ALA A 45 2.71 5.30 -3.01
C ALA A 45 3.46 5.33 -1.66
N ILE A 46 4.57 6.08 -1.59
CA ILE A 46 5.35 6.27 -0.36
C ILE A 46 4.54 7.04 0.69
N GLU A 47 3.87 8.12 0.30
CA GLU A 47 3.00 8.89 1.20
C GLU A 47 1.92 8.00 1.82
N GLN A 48 1.21 7.24 0.97
CA GLN A 48 0.16 6.35 1.42
C GLN A 48 0.70 5.23 2.31
N ALA A 49 1.86 4.65 1.98
CA ALA A 49 2.53 3.65 2.81
C ALA A 49 2.82 4.21 4.22
N ASN A 50 3.34 5.44 4.31
CA ASN A 50 3.63 6.09 5.59
C ASN A 50 2.37 6.40 6.42
N ILE A 51 1.23 6.64 5.77
CA ILE A 51 -0.06 6.78 6.45
C ILE A 51 -0.47 5.43 7.05
N ILE A 52 -0.46 4.37 6.25
CA ILE A 52 -0.90 3.03 6.67
C ILE A 52 -0.02 2.50 7.81
N LEU A 53 1.30 2.69 7.73
CA LEU A 53 2.25 2.24 8.76
C LEU A 53 2.07 2.94 10.12
N LYS A 54 1.39 4.09 10.17
CA LYS A 54 1.05 4.77 11.44
C LYS A 54 -0.17 4.16 12.14
N GLU A 55 -0.97 3.35 11.44
CA GLU A 55 -2.14 2.70 12.00
C GLU A 55 -1.73 1.45 12.80
N GLN A 56 -2.21 1.31 14.04
CA GLN A 56 -1.70 0.31 14.99
C GLN A 56 -2.23 -1.13 14.82
N ASN A 57 -2.84 -1.49 13.68
CA ASN A 57 -3.56 -2.77 13.52
C ASN A 57 -3.25 -3.54 12.22
N GLN A 58 -2.08 -3.35 11.64
CA GLN A 58 -1.69 -4.08 10.42
C GLN A 58 -1.20 -5.49 10.75
N SER A 59 -1.57 -6.47 9.93
CA SER A 59 -1.01 -7.81 10.06
C SER A 59 0.47 -7.81 9.67
N LYS A 60 1.27 -8.79 10.16
CA LYS A 60 2.68 -8.92 9.75
C LYS A 60 2.83 -8.95 8.22
N LYS A 61 1.92 -9.66 7.53
CA LYS A 61 1.93 -9.76 6.06
C LYS A 61 1.64 -8.42 5.40
N ASP A 62 0.68 -7.65 5.92
CA ASP A 62 0.38 -6.33 5.37
C ASP A 62 1.56 -5.38 5.55
N ILE A 63 2.22 -5.40 6.71
CA ILE A 63 3.43 -4.62 6.95
C ILE A 63 4.53 -4.99 5.94
N GLN A 64 4.72 -6.28 5.65
CA GLN A 64 5.68 -6.72 4.63
C GLN A 64 5.34 -6.15 3.25
N ASP A 65 4.09 -6.30 2.80
CA ASP A 65 3.61 -5.76 1.52
C ASP A 65 3.84 -4.24 1.43
N ILE A 66 3.53 -3.50 2.49
CA ILE A 66 3.70 -2.04 2.55
C ILE A 66 5.17 -1.65 2.46
N LEU A 67 6.05 -2.32 3.23
CA LEU A 67 7.49 -2.04 3.23
C LEU A 67 8.13 -2.40 1.88
N ILE A 68 7.68 -3.47 1.21
CA ILE A 68 8.13 -3.82 -0.14
C ILE A 68 7.77 -2.68 -1.11
N VAL A 69 6.51 -2.26 -1.16
CA VAL A 69 6.06 -1.20 -2.06
C VAL A 69 6.79 0.11 -1.78
N LYS A 70 6.95 0.47 -0.50
CA LYS A 70 7.67 1.68 -0.09
C LYS A 70 9.14 1.63 -0.51
N GLY A 71 9.87 0.56 -0.19
CA GLY A 71 11.30 0.44 -0.48
C GLY A 71 11.60 0.41 -1.98
N VAL A 72 10.76 -0.28 -2.76
CA VAL A 72 10.83 -0.31 -4.23
C VAL A 72 10.56 1.09 -4.82
N SER A 73 9.57 1.80 -4.29
CA SER A 73 9.23 3.16 -4.74
C SER A 73 10.35 4.15 -4.42
N GLU A 74 10.92 4.08 -3.21
CA GLU A 74 12.07 4.91 -2.81
C GLU A 74 13.28 4.66 -3.71
N PHE A 75 13.59 3.40 -4.01
CA PHE A 75 14.67 3.06 -4.93
C PHE A 75 14.41 3.64 -6.34
N SER A 76 13.18 3.51 -6.83
CA SER A 76 12.78 3.99 -8.16
C SER A 76 12.93 5.51 -8.30
N LEU A 77 12.83 6.24 -7.19
CA LEU A 77 13.07 7.69 -7.10
C LEU A 77 14.53 8.06 -6.80
N ASN A 78 15.46 7.11 -6.87
CA ASN A 78 16.88 7.26 -6.50
C ASN A 78 17.10 7.67 -5.04
N LYS A 79 16.13 7.44 -4.15
CA LYS A 79 16.24 7.65 -2.70
C LYS A 79 16.88 6.43 -2.03
N PHE A 80 18.11 6.12 -2.41
CA PHE A 80 18.75 4.84 -2.05
C PHE A 80 18.98 4.67 -0.54
N LEU A 81 19.20 5.76 0.19
CA LEU A 81 19.35 5.69 1.65
C LEU A 81 18.03 5.33 2.32
N ASP A 82 16.93 5.97 1.92
CA ASP A 82 15.59 5.68 2.44
C ASP A 82 15.19 4.25 2.09
N ALA A 83 15.38 3.84 0.83
CA ALA A 83 15.12 2.47 0.38
C ALA A 83 15.90 1.44 1.20
N ARG A 84 17.17 1.73 1.52
CA ARG A 84 18.00 0.86 2.35
C ARG A 84 17.43 0.73 3.75
N ILE A 85 17.01 1.84 4.38
CA ILE A 85 16.39 1.83 5.71
C ILE A 85 15.11 1.00 5.69
N THR A 86 14.22 1.25 4.73
CA THR A 86 12.96 0.51 4.57
C THR A 86 13.20 -0.99 4.36
N PHE A 87 14.18 -1.38 3.53
CA PHE A 87 14.52 -2.80 3.35
C PHE A 87 15.18 -3.42 4.59
N MET A 88 15.93 -2.66 5.39
CA MET A 88 16.44 -3.15 6.67
C MET A 88 15.31 -3.39 7.67
N GLU A 89 14.30 -2.51 7.70
CA GLU A 89 13.08 -2.71 8.49
C GLU A 89 12.33 -3.98 8.06
N LEU A 90 12.20 -4.19 6.75
CA LEU A 90 11.60 -5.41 6.20
C LEU A 90 12.36 -6.68 6.64
N LEU A 91 13.69 -6.66 6.57
CA LEU A 91 14.57 -7.75 7.00
C LEU A 91 14.64 -7.91 8.53
N ASN A 92 14.27 -6.90 9.31
CA ASN A 92 14.10 -7.00 10.76
C ASN A 92 12.79 -7.71 11.11
N LEU A 93 11.75 -7.49 10.31
CA LEU A 93 10.45 -8.15 10.47
C LEU A 93 10.50 -9.63 10.06
N ASP A 94 11.21 -9.92 8.97
CA ASP A 94 11.41 -11.28 8.49
C ASP A 94 12.66 -11.39 7.61
N TYR A 95 13.69 -12.07 8.13
CA TYR A 95 14.94 -12.26 7.38
C TYR A 95 14.80 -13.31 6.26
N SER A 96 13.79 -14.18 6.32
CA SER A 96 13.58 -15.21 5.30
C SER A 96 12.95 -14.66 4.02
N ILE A 97 12.51 -13.40 4.03
CA ILE A 97 11.81 -12.79 2.91
C ILE A 97 12.69 -12.71 1.66
N GLU A 98 12.04 -12.90 0.51
CA GLU A 98 12.61 -12.79 -0.83
C GLU A 98 11.70 -11.88 -1.64
N LEU A 99 12.30 -11.04 -2.50
CA LEU A 99 11.55 -10.20 -3.42
C LEU A 99 11.18 -10.99 -4.67
N ASP A 100 9.94 -10.86 -5.14
CA ASP A 100 9.49 -11.52 -6.36
C ASP A 100 10.18 -10.88 -7.59
N SER A 101 11.13 -11.63 -8.16
CA SER A 101 11.88 -11.23 -9.35
C SER A 101 11.04 -11.14 -10.64
N MET A 102 9.82 -11.68 -10.66
CA MET A 102 8.89 -11.52 -11.79
C MET A 102 8.18 -10.16 -11.74
N GLU A 103 7.95 -9.61 -10.54
CA GLU A 103 7.26 -8.33 -10.35
C GLU A 103 8.22 -7.14 -10.17
N ILE A 104 9.41 -7.40 -9.60
CA ILE A 104 10.39 -6.36 -9.24
C ILE A 104 11.63 -6.46 -10.12
N SER A 105 12.12 -5.30 -10.58
CA SER A 105 13.27 -5.27 -11.48
C SER A 105 14.52 -5.93 -10.86
N PRO A 106 15.35 -6.63 -11.67
CA PRO A 106 16.56 -7.29 -11.16
C PRO A 106 17.53 -6.35 -10.43
N LYS A 107 17.55 -5.07 -10.78
CA LYS A 107 18.40 -4.07 -10.11
C LYS A 107 18.01 -3.86 -8.65
N ILE A 108 16.70 -3.80 -8.38
CA ILE A 108 16.17 -3.62 -7.03
C ILE A 108 16.35 -4.90 -6.22
N VAL A 109 16.11 -6.06 -6.84
CA VAL A 109 16.37 -7.37 -6.21
C VAL A 109 17.84 -7.46 -5.78
N ASN A 110 18.78 -7.17 -6.68
CA ASN A 110 20.20 -7.16 -6.34
C ASN A 110 20.55 -6.16 -5.24
N PHE A 111 19.92 -4.98 -5.23
CA PHE A 111 20.10 -4.00 -4.17
C PHE A 111 19.64 -4.52 -2.80
N PHE A 112 18.47 -5.17 -2.75
CA PHE A 112 17.93 -5.81 -1.56
C PHE A 112 18.85 -6.94 -1.05
N GLU A 113 19.30 -7.82 -1.93
CA GLU A 113 20.19 -8.94 -1.58
C GLU A 113 21.56 -8.47 -1.05
N ASN A 114 22.09 -7.37 -1.60
CA ASN A 114 23.29 -6.73 -1.06
C ASN A 114 23.07 -6.20 0.37
N ILE A 115 21.88 -5.70 0.70
CA ILE A 115 21.54 -5.30 2.07
C ILE A 115 21.46 -6.53 2.97
N LYS A 116 20.74 -7.56 2.53
CA LYS A 116 20.53 -8.82 3.27
C LYS A 116 21.84 -9.52 3.62
N SER A 117 22.77 -9.59 2.68
CA SER A 117 24.12 -10.15 2.88
C SER A 117 24.98 -9.26 3.78
N SER A 118 24.97 -7.94 3.63
CA SER A 118 25.75 -7.02 4.49
C SER A 118 25.31 -7.07 5.96
N LYS A 119 24.01 -7.28 6.23
CA LYS A 119 23.50 -7.44 7.58
C LYS A 119 24.03 -8.71 8.25
N PHE A 120 24.20 -9.80 7.49
CA PHE A 120 24.72 -11.07 8.01
C PHE A 120 26.16 -10.97 8.50
N VAL A 121 26.99 -10.10 7.89
CA VAL A 121 28.41 -9.93 8.24
C VAL A 121 28.59 -9.27 9.62
N ASN A 122 27.62 -8.48 10.10
CA ASN A 122 27.74 -7.77 11.39
C ASN A 122 27.31 -8.58 12.62
N TYR A 123 26.93 -9.86 12.46
CA TYR A 123 26.50 -10.73 13.56
C TYR A 123 27.50 -11.87 13.89
N TYR A 124 28.70 -11.84 13.30
CA TYR A 124 29.82 -12.74 13.59
C TYR A 124 31.08 -11.94 13.91
#